data_AF-A0A842YEN1-F1
#
_entry.id   AF-A0A842YEN1-F1
#
_cell.length_a   1.000
_cell.length_b   1.000
_cell.length_c   1.000
_cell.angle_alpha   90.00
_cell.angle_beta   90.00
_cell.angle_gamma   90.00
#
_symmetry.space_group_name_H-M   'P 1'
#
loop_
_entity.id
_entity.type
_entity.pdbx_description
1 polymer ?
#
loop_
_entity_poly.entity_id
_entity_poly.type
_entity_poly.pdbx_seq_one_letter_code
_entity_poly.pdbx_strand_id
1 'polypeptide(L)'
;MTPFGLRTLSPTDSRYARAYTGGPRSRAAAAHQGTVHPWLIGPYISAWLTVNGRTPENKVKAEKKFFRPVLRTVRKGCLGTISGMFDGSKPHRDRGTVSRARSVAELLRIYFDEF
;
A
#
# COMPACT_ATOMS: atom_id res chain seq x y z
N MET A 1 0.95 5.60 8.06
CA MET A 1 0.36 5.17 6.78
C MET A 1 0.74 6.16 5.67
N THR A 2 0.89 5.70 4.42
CA THR A 2 1.10 6.57 3.25
C THR A 2 -0.16 6.59 2.37
N PRO A 3 -0.30 7.52 1.41
CA PRO A 3 -1.38 7.47 0.44
C PRO A 3 -1.38 6.21 -0.45
N PHE A 4 -0.28 5.46 -0.49
CA PHE A 4 -0.07 4.28 -1.35
C PHE A 4 -0.20 2.96 -0.59
N GLY A 5 -0.51 3.02 0.71
CA GLY A 5 -0.62 1.86 1.59
C GLY A 5 0.28 1.94 2.82
N LEU A 6 0.48 0.79 3.46
CA LEU A 6 1.28 0.63 4.67
C LEU A 6 2.78 0.60 4.35
N ARG A 7 3.58 1.22 5.21
CA ARG A 7 5.02 1.00 5.22
C ARG A 7 5.28 -0.37 5.84
N THR A 8 6.24 -1.09 5.28
CA THR A 8 6.69 -2.38 5.84
C THR A 8 7.43 -2.23 7.17
N LEU A 9 7.98 -1.04 7.47
CA LEU A 9 8.62 -0.72 8.74
C LEU A 9 8.26 0.70 9.19
N SER A 10 8.22 0.93 10.50
CA SER A 10 8.04 2.25 11.08
C SER A 10 9.20 3.19 10.68
N PRO A 11 8.92 4.46 10.31
CA PRO A 11 9.96 5.45 10.06
C PRO A 11 10.79 5.83 11.29
N THR A 12 10.37 5.41 12.50
CA THR A 12 11.11 5.62 13.75
C THR A 12 12.10 4.48 14.06
N ASP A 13 12.05 3.36 13.34
CA ASP A 13 13.01 2.27 13.50
C ASP A 13 14.34 2.66 12.81
N SER A 14 15.47 2.38 13.46
CA SER A 14 16.80 2.73 12.94
C SER A 14 17.15 2.02 11.63
N ARG A 15 16.46 0.92 11.31
CA ARG A 15 16.64 0.15 10.06
C ARG A 15 15.76 0.65 8.93
N TYR A 16 14.97 1.70 9.13
CA TYR A 16 14.09 2.24 8.12
C TYR A 16 14.85 2.79 6.89
N ALA A 17 14.66 2.10 5.77
CA ALA A 17 15.06 2.53 4.45
C ALA A 17 14.00 3.45 3.83
N ARG A 18 14.39 4.71 3.59
CA ARG A 18 13.50 5.75 3.03
C ARG A 18 13.01 5.43 1.61
N ALA A 19 13.82 4.76 0.81
CA ALA A 19 13.58 4.52 -0.60
C ALA A 19 14.18 3.17 -1.06
N TYR A 20 13.57 2.57 -2.08
CA TYR A 20 14.05 1.37 -2.75
C TYR A 20 14.98 1.76 -3.91
N THR A 21 16.25 2.07 -3.60
CA THR A 21 17.24 2.56 -4.57
C THR A 21 18.60 1.86 -4.41
N GLY A 22 19.53 2.15 -5.33
CA GLY A 22 20.87 1.55 -5.34
C GLY A 22 20.94 0.23 -6.10
N GLY A 23 22.02 -0.52 -5.88
CA GLY A 23 22.25 -1.82 -6.50
C GLY A 23 21.37 -2.94 -5.94
N PRO A 24 21.48 -4.18 -6.49
CA PRO A 24 20.65 -5.31 -6.07
C PRO A 24 20.64 -5.55 -4.56
N ARG A 25 21.80 -5.49 -3.90
CA ARG A 25 21.94 -5.70 -2.46
C ARG A 25 21.21 -4.64 -1.62
N SER A 26 21.39 -3.37 -1.95
CA SER A 26 20.71 -2.25 -1.26
C SER A 26 19.19 -2.32 -1.43
N ARG A 27 18.74 -2.65 -2.63
CA ARG A 27 17.32 -2.82 -2.93
C ARG A 27 16.71 -4.00 -2.18
N ALA A 28 17.37 -5.15 -2.16
CA ALA A 28 16.93 -6.31 -1.38
C ALA A 28 16.79 -5.97 0.11
N ALA A 29 17.78 -5.26 0.69
CA ALA A 29 17.72 -4.80 2.07
C ALA A 29 16.56 -3.81 2.32
N ALA A 30 16.25 -2.93 1.37
CA ALA A 30 15.18 -1.94 1.51
C ALA A 30 13.76 -2.50 1.25
N ALA A 31 13.62 -3.65 0.56
CA ALA A 31 12.36 -4.18 0.06
C ALA A 31 11.26 -4.34 1.12
N HIS A 32 11.67 -4.60 2.37
CA HIS A 32 10.79 -4.80 3.52
C HIS A 32 11.17 -3.91 4.73
N GLN A 33 11.98 -2.88 4.51
CA GLN A 33 12.45 -1.98 5.57
C GLN A 33 11.87 -0.58 5.41
N GLY A 34 10.58 -0.45 5.08
CA GLY A 34 9.92 0.86 4.92
C GLY A 34 9.28 1.07 3.56
N THR A 35 9.70 0.31 2.54
CA THR A 35 9.03 0.23 1.24
C THR A 35 7.55 -0.11 1.41
N VAL A 36 6.69 0.54 0.64
CA VAL A 36 5.24 0.34 0.66
C VAL A 36 4.87 -0.69 -0.39
N HIS A 37 4.11 -1.70 0.00
CA HIS A 37 3.49 -2.65 -0.92
C HIS A 37 1.98 -2.44 -0.90
N PRO A 38 1.35 -1.92 -1.97
CA PRO A 38 -0.05 -1.52 -1.96
C PRO A 38 -1.02 -2.63 -1.58
N TRP A 39 -0.74 -3.87 -1.97
CA TRP A 39 -1.58 -5.03 -1.65
C TRP A 39 -1.83 -5.21 -0.15
N LEU A 40 -0.92 -4.75 0.73
CA LEU A 40 -1.09 -4.83 2.18
C LEU A 40 -2.30 -4.03 2.69
N ILE A 41 -2.84 -3.10 1.91
CA ILE A 41 -4.02 -2.33 2.31
C ILE A 41 -5.27 -3.22 2.44
N GLY A 42 -5.40 -4.27 1.62
CA GLY A 42 -6.53 -5.20 1.66
C GLY A 42 -6.66 -5.92 3.01
N PRO A 43 -5.67 -6.75 3.43
CA PRO A 43 -5.74 -7.42 4.73
C PRO A 43 -5.79 -6.42 5.90
N TYR A 44 -5.16 -5.24 5.78
CA TYR A 44 -5.26 -4.20 6.79
C TYR A 44 -6.70 -3.67 6.96
N ILE A 45 -7.42 -3.40 5.88
CA ILE A 45 -8.82 -2.95 5.95
C ILE A 45 -9.68 -4.04 6.58
N SER A 46 -9.56 -5.29 6.15
CA SER A 46 -10.32 -6.41 6.74
C SER A 46 -10.02 -6.59 8.24
N ALA A 47 -8.75 -6.48 8.65
CA ALA A 47 -8.36 -6.53 10.07
C ALA A 47 -8.91 -5.33 10.85
N TRP A 48 -8.82 -4.11 10.29
CA TRP A 48 -9.34 -2.91 10.92
C TRP A 48 -10.86 -2.99 11.14
N LEU A 49 -11.61 -3.45 10.14
CA LEU A 49 -13.06 -3.64 10.25
C LEU A 49 -13.44 -4.78 11.20
N THR A 50 -12.61 -5.83 11.30
CA THR A 50 -12.82 -6.92 12.26
C THR A 50 -12.68 -6.42 13.70
N VAL A 51 -11.68 -5.59 13.98
CA VAL A 51 -11.45 -5.04 15.33
C VAL A 51 -12.44 -3.93 15.69
N ASN A 52 -12.82 -3.08 14.73
CA ASN A 52 -13.67 -1.91 14.99
C ASN A 52 -15.16 -2.17 14.73
N GLY A 53 -15.51 -3.30 14.14
CA GLY A 53 -16.87 -3.66 13.72
C GLY A 53 -17.17 -3.25 12.29
N ARG A 54 -17.87 -4.12 11.55
CA ARG A 54 -18.32 -3.93 10.16
C ARG A 54 -19.62 -3.13 10.05
N THR A 55 -19.72 -2.03 10.79
CA THR A 55 -20.88 -1.12 10.67
C THR A 55 -20.81 -0.30 9.38
N PRO A 56 -21.95 0.19 8.85
CA PRO A 56 -21.94 1.07 7.67
C PRO A 56 -21.02 2.28 7.83
N GLU A 57 -20.98 2.90 9.01
CA GLU A 57 -20.15 4.07 9.31
C GLU A 57 -18.66 3.72 9.23
N ASN A 58 -18.28 2.56 9.78
CA ASN A 58 -16.90 2.08 9.76
C ASN A 58 -16.47 1.66 8.35
N LYS A 59 -17.36 1.04 7.57
CA LYS A 59 -17.09 0.73 6.15
C LYS A 59 -16.81 2.01 5.36
N VAL A 60 -17.67 3.03 5.47
CA VAL A 60 -17.45 4.34 4.83
C VAL A 60 -16.14 5.00 5.30
N LYS A 61 -15.82 4.90 6.59
CA LYS A 61 -14.57 5.42 7.15
C LYS A 61 -13.34 4.69 6.60
N ALA A 62 -13.38 3.36 6.51
CA ALA A 62 -12.32 2.55 5.95
C ALA A 62 -12.14 2.83 4.46
N GLU A 63 -13.23 2.94 3.71
CA GLU A 63 -13.23 3.26 2.29
C GLU A 63 -12.53 4.61 2.04
N LYS A 64 -12.97 5.66 2.73
CA LYS A 64 -12.44 7.02 2.58
C LYS A 64 -10.98 7.14 3.05
N LYS A 65 -10.64 6.53 4.18
CA LYS A 65 -9.33 6.72 4.83
C LYS A 65 -8.24 5.81 4.27
N PHE A 66 -8.59 4.59 3.86
CA PHE A 66 -7.62 3.55 3.51
C PHE A 66 -7.71 3.16 2.03
N PHE A 67 -8.90 2.85 1.53
CA PHE A 67 -9.09 2.33 0.18
C PHE A 67 -8.90 3.40 -0.91
N ARG A 68 -9.68 4.49 -0.86
CA ARG A 68 -9.67 5.55 -1.90
C ARG A 68 -8.28 6.17 -2.14
N PRO A 69 -7.44 6.45 -1.13
CA PRO A 69 -6.09 6.95 -1.37
C PRO A 69 -5.25 6.02 -2.24
N VAL A 70 -5.31 4.70 -1.98
CA VAL A 70 -4.58 3.70 -2.77
C VAL A 70 -5.22 3.52 -4.13
N LEU A 71 -6.55 3.50 -4.23
CA LEU A 71 -7.24 3.40 -5.52
C LEU A 71 -6.85 4.55 -6.47
N ARG A 72 -6.62 5.76 -5.97
CA ARG A 72 -6.18 6.90 -6.81
C ARG A 72 -4.86 6.67 -7.53
N THR A 73 -4.05 5.68 -7.11
CA THR A 73 -2.78 5.37 -7.78
C THR A 73 -2.98 4.77 -9.17
N VAL A 74 -4.15 4.21 -9.49
CA VAL A 74 -4.45 3.69 -10.84
C VAL A 74 -4.39 4.75 -11.94
N ARG A 75 -4.39 6.03 -11.55
CA ARG A 75 -4.26 7.18 -12.45
C ARG A 75 -2.81 7.68 -12.56
N LYS A 76 -1.82 6.98 -11.99
CA LYS A 76 -0.41 7.35 -11.98
C LYS A 76 0.46 6.15 -12.35
N GLY A 77 1.60 6.41 -12.98
CA GLY A 77 2.47 5.33 -13.48
C GLY A 77 1.81 4.62 -14.67
N CYS A 78 1.62 3.31 -14.58
CA CYS A 78 0.91 2.54 -15.59
C CYS A 78 -0.61 2.66 -15.38
N LEU A 79 -1.30 3.30 -16.32
CA LEU A 79 -2.71 3.62 -16.20
C LEU A 79 -3.58 2.35 -16.10
N GLY A 80 -4.56 2.38 -15.21
CA GLY A 80 -5.48 1.26 -14.99
C GLY A 80 -4.91 0.13 -14.14
N THR A 81 -3.67 0.24 -13.66
CA THR A 81 -3.05 -0.75 -12.77
C THR A 81 -2.31 -0.08 -11.61
N ILE A 82 -1.68 -0.89 -10.77
CA ILE A 82 -1.00 -0.45 -9.56
C ILE A 82 0.43 -0.96 -9.58
N SER A 83 1.37 -0.03 -9.38
CA SER A 83 2.78 -0.34 -9.23
C SER A 83 3.02 -1.32 -8.09
N GLY A 84 4.07 -2.11 -8.22
CA GLY A 84 4.38 -3.14 -7.26
C GLY A 84 4.74 -2.59 -5.88
N MET A 85 5.49 -1.49 -5.86
CA MET A 85 6.01 -0.88 -4.65
C MET A 85 6.02 0.64 -4.78
N PHE A 86 6.07 1.31 -3.63
CA PHE A 86 6.33 2.75 -3.54
C PHE A 86 7.39 3.03 -2.46
N ASP A 87 8.17 4.09 -2.63
CA ASP A 87 9.08 4.55 -1.57
C ASP A 87 8.29 4.92 -0.30
N GLY A 88 8.80 4.52 0.86
CA GLY A 88 8.15 4.78 2.16
C GLY A 88 8.12 6.27 2.54
N SER A 89 9.09 7.04 2.04
CA SER A 89 9.21 8.47 2.27
C SER A 89 8.84 9.28 1.03
N LYS A 90 8.49 10.56 1.24
CA LYS A 90 8.26 11.50 0.14
C LYS A 90 9.47 11.52 -0.81
N PRO A 91 9.26 11.61 -2.15
CA PRO A 91 7.98 11.89 -2.81
C PRO A 91 7.13 10.64 -3.13
N HIS A 92 7.43 9.47 -2.53
CA HIS A 92 6.72 8.21 -2.78
C HIS A 92 6.77 7.76 -4.24
N ARG A 93 7.98 7.68 -4.81
CA ARG A 93 8.16 7.21 -6.19
C ARG A 93 7.68 5.77 -6.31
N ASP A 94 7.09 5.45 -7.45
CA ASP A 94 6.78 4.08 -7.86
C ASP A 94 8.07 3.28 -8.08
N ARG A 95 8.04 2.02 -7.67
CA ARG A 95 9.19 1.12 -7.63
C ARG A 95 8.79 -0.30 -8.02
N GLY A 96 9.80 -1.07 -8.43
CA GLY A 96 9.61 -2.47 -8.80
C GLY A 96 8.84 -2.61 -10.11
N THR A 97 7.86 -3.52 -10.12
CA THR A 97 7.05 -3.81 -11.30
C THR A 97 6.06 -2.68 -11.58
N VAL A 98 5.94 -2.24 -12.83
CA VAL A 98 5.00 -1.17 -13.23
C VAL A 98 3.53 -1.54 -13.02
N SER A 99 3.23 -2.85 -13.07
CA SER A 99 1.94 -3.47 -12.82
C SER A 99 2.14 -4.69 -11.94
N ARG A 100 1.35 -4.88 -10.87
CA ARG A 100 1.44 -6.05 -10.00
C ARG A 100 0.08 -6.64 -9.70
N ALA A 101 -0.11 -7.89 -10.13
CA ALA A 101 -1.35 -8.65 -9.96
C ALA A 101 -1.87 -8.64 -8.51
N ARG A 102 -0.99 -8.88 -7.52
CA ARG A 102 -1.37 -8.86 -6.09
C ARG A 102 -1.96 -7.54 -5.62
N SER A 103 -1.42 -6.42 -6.07
CA SER A 103 -1.91 -5.09 -5.68
C SER A 103 -3.31 -4.85 -6.25
N VAL A 104 -3.53 -5.22 -7.52
CA VAL A 104 -4.84 -5.10 -8.17
C VAL A 104 -5.86 -6.05 -7.53
N ALA A 105 -5.47 -7.31 -7.33
CA ALA A 105 -6.31 -8.34 -6.73
C ALA A 105 -6.79 -7.94 -5.33
N GLU A 106 -5.93 -7.43 -4.46
CA GLU A 106 -6.34 -7.01 -3.12
C GLU A 106 -7.27 -5.78 -3.11
N LEU A 107 -7.12 -4.85 -4.07
CA LEU A 107 -8.11 -3.76 -4.19
C LEU A 107 -9.46 -4.26 -4.70
N LEU A 108 -9.49 -5.20 -5.65
CA LEU A 108 -10.75 -5.78 -6.12
C LEU A 108 -11.41 -6.60 -5.02
N ARG A 109 -10.65 -7.45 -4.33
CA ARG A 109 -11.14 -8.27 -3.22
C ARG A 109 -11.78 -7.40 -2.15
N ILE A 110 -11.09 -6.35 -1.67
CA ILE A 110 -11.65 -5.49 -0.63
C ILE A 110 -12.87 -4.70 -1.10
N TYR A 111 -12.93 -4.35 -2.38
CA TYR A 111 -14.09 -3.68 -2.96
C TYR A 111 -15.33 -4.57 -2.95
N PHE A 112 -15.21 -5.85 -3.30
CA PHE A 112 -16.35 -6.77 -3.30
C PHE A 112 -16.69 -7.35 -1.92
N ASP A 113 -15.71 -7.53 -1.03
CA ASP A 113 -15.92 -8.17 0.27
C ASP A 113 -16.45 -7.17 1.32
N GLU A 114 -15.96 -5.93 1.31
CA GLU A 114 -16.18 -4.99 2.43
C GLU A 114 -17.02 -3.77 2.06
N PHE A 115 -17.18 -3.41 0.78
CA PHE A 115 -17.90 -2.20 0.33
C PHE A 115 -19.09 -2.54 -0.57
#